data_AF-A0A0G3GZ70-F1
#
_entry.id   AF-A0A0G3GZ70-F1
#
_cell.length_a   1.000
_cell.length_b   1.000
_cell.length_c   1.000
_cell.angle_alpha   90.00
_cell.angle_beta   90.00
_cell.angle_gamma   90.00
#
_symmetry.space_group_name_H-M   'P 1'
#
loop_
_entity.id
_entity.type
_entity.pdbx_description
1 polymer ?
#
loop_
_entity_poly.entity_id
_entity_poly.type
_entity_poly.pdbx_seq_one_letter_code
_entity_poly.pdbx_strand_id
1 'polypeptide(L)'
;MAASEYCPGVAVTDPQTSIRLCRELIYRFFPGNIRSSKVWIDPHLYPTKQFSFKRPFATTDATRVTPAQLTALFPSEELYVLPHHPVAGVENTVLRASSSMLFDALSDLDNPNSAALSTIMEWAYIFDQDFTHCFWVSDSTMPIQTPTGNIHQAIMFMYSPCQIHSSH
;
A
#
# COMPACT_ATOMS: atom_id res chain seq x y z
N MET A 1 -12.36 9.06 -16.44
CA MET A 1 -10.98 9.59 -16.40
C MET A 1 -10.08 8.49 -15.90
N ALA A 2 -9.07 8.11 -16.68
CA ALA A 2 -8.19 7.01 -16.33
C ALA A 2 -7.19 7.50 -15.26
N ALA A 3 -6.80 6.65 -14.31
CA ALA A 3 -5.85 7.05 -13.27
C ALA A 3 -4.45 7.45 -13.82
N SER A 4 -4.14 7.08 -15.06
CA SER A 4 -2.97 7.58 -15.81
C SER A 4 -3.05 9.08 -16.15
N GLU A 5 -4.24 9.70 -16.15
CA GLU A 5 -4.41 11.15 -16.32
C GLU A 5 -4.08 11.93 -15.04
N TYR A 6 -4.05 11.28 -13.87
CA TYR A 6 -3.81 11.93 -12.58
C TYR A 6 -2.34 11.95 -12.15
N CYS A 7 -1.53 10.96 -12.57
CA CYS A 7 -0.09 10.89 -12.27
C CYS A 7 0.67 10.20 -13.42
N PRO A 8 1.44 10.95 -14.22
CA PRO A 8 2.29 10.38 -15.26
C PRO A 8 3.28 9.37 -14.68
N GLY A 9 3.38 8.19 -15.29
CA GLY A 9 4.33 7.15 -14.88
C GLY A 9 3.82 6.18 -13.82
N VAL A 10 2.58 6.35 -13.32
CA VAL A 10 1.91 5.35 -12.48
C VAL A 10 1.01 4.48 -13.34
N ALA A 11 1.20 3.16 -13.27
CA ALA A 11 0.37 2.21 -14.00
C ALA A 11 -0.76 1.68 -13.09
N VAL A 12 -1.95 1.54 -13.66
CA VAL A 12 -3.15 1.08 -12.94
C VAL A 12 -3.33 -0.40 -13.23
N THR A 13 -3.42 -1.22 -12.20
CA THR A 13 -3.74 -2.64 -12.40
C THR A 13 -5.22 -2.81 -12.73
N ASP A 14 -5.56 -3.83 -13.50
CA ASP A 14 -6.97 -4.12 -13.79
C ASP A 14 -7.73 -4.52 -12.50
N PRO A 15 -9.07 -4.39 -12.47
CA PRO A 15 -9.85 -4.64 -11.25
C PRO A 15 -9.70 -6.06 -10.68
N GLN A 16 -9.56 -7.09 -11.52
CA GLN A 16 -9.44 -8.46 -11.04
C GLN A 16 -8.08 -8.68 -10.37
N THR A 17 -7.02 -8.16 -10.98
CA THR A 17 -5.67 -8.16 -10.42
C THR A 17 -5.60 -7.35 -9.12
N SER A 18 -6.18 -6.14 -9.10
CA SER A 18 -6.27 -5.31 -7.88
C SER A 18 -6.89 -6.06 -6.69
N ILE A 19 -8.02 -6.74 -6.92
CA ILE A 19 -8.70 -7.54 -5.88
C ILE A 19 -7.81 -8.68 -5.41
N ARG A 20 -7.14 -9.39 -6.33
CA ARG A 20 -6.22 -10.48 -5.99
C ARG A 20 -5.06 -9.96 -5.13
N LEU A 21 -4.41 -8.88 -5.54
CA LEU A 21 -3.30 -8.26 -4.81
C LEU A 21 -3.74 -7.80 -3.40
N CYS A 22 -4.91 -7.18 -3.28
CA CYS A 22 -5.44 -6.78 -1.98
C CYS A 22 -5.69 -7.97 -1.06
N ARG A 23 -6.20 -9.10 -1.59
CA ARG A 23 -6.40 -10.32 -0.80
C ARG A 23 -5.08 -10.91 -0.33
N GLU A 24 -4.07 -10.97 -1.19
CA GLU A 24 -2.72 -11.44 -0.82
C GLU A 24 -2.09 -10.52 0.22
N LEU A 25 -2.20 -9.21 0.06
CA LEU A 25 -1.71 -8.24 1.05
C LEU A 25 -2.34 -8.50 2.43
N ILE A 26 -3.67 -8.61 2.48
CA ILE A 26 -4.39 -8.94 3.72
C ILE A 26 -3.94 -10.29 4.27
N TYR A 27 -3.78 -11.30 3.42
CA TYR A 27 -3.40 -12.64 3.83
C TYR A 27 -2.01 -12.69 4.44
N ARG A 28 -1.06 -11.95 3.85
CA ARG A 28 0.34 -11.95 4.26
C ARG A 28 0.62 -11.05 5.45
N PHE A 29 0.00 -9.89 5.54
CA PHE A 29 0.36 -8.87 6.53
C PHE A 29 -0.73 -8.57 7.55
N PHE A 30 -2.00 -8.82 7.22
CA PHE A 30 -3.14 -8.37 8.02
C PHE A 30 -4.21 -9.46 8.21
N PRO A 31 -3.85 -10.65 8.72
CA PRO A 31 -4.76 -11.79 8.81
C PRO A 31 -6.00 -11.53 9.67
N GLY A 32 -5.96 -10.55 10.59
CA GLY A 32 -7.13 -10.07 11.34
C GLY A 32 -8.26 -9.53 10.47
N ASN A 33 -7.98 -9.18 9.21
CA ASN A 33 -8.97 -8.76 8.22
C ASN A 33 -9.65 -9.94 7.50
N ILE A 34 -9.35 -11.18 7.86
CA ILE A 34 -9.96 -12.39 7.30
C ILE A 34 -10.97 -12.97 8.29
N ARG A 35 -12.21 -13.12 7.86
CA ARG A 35 -13.27 -13.78 8.62
C ARG A 35 -13.61 -15.12 7.99
N SER A 36 -13.73 -16.15 8.82
CA SER A 36 -14.24 -17.44 8.37
C SER A 36 -15.76 -17.43 8.45
N SER A 37 -16.43 -17.80 7.37
CA SER A 37 -17.87 -18.05 7.35
C SER A 37 -18.18 -19.36 6.63
N LYS A 38 -19.45 -19.79 6.64
CA LYS A 38 -19.88 -20.99 5.93
C LYS A 38 -21.02 -20.62 4.99
N VAL A 39 -21.01 -21.15 3.78
CA VAL A 39 -22.03 -20.91 2.76
C VAL A 39 -22.62 -22.25 2.32
N TRP A 40 -23.94 -22.31 2.25
CA TRP A 40 -24.66 -23.46 1.71
C TRP A 40 -24.62 -23.43 0.19
N ILE A 41 -24.12 -24.50 -0.41
CA ILE A 41 -24.26 -24.80 -1.83
C ILE A 41 -24.85 -26.21 -1.89
N ASP A 42 -26.16 -26.25 -2.10
CA ASP A 42 -27.03 -27.38 -1.80
C ASP A 42 -26.49 -28.74 -2.31
N PRO A 43 -26.48 -29.82 -1.50
CA PRO A 43 -26.84 -29.92 -0.08
C PRO A 43 -25.66 -29.70 0.90
N HIS A 44 -24.56 -29.09 0.47
CA HIS A 44 -23.29 -29.08 1.21
C HIS A 44 -22.96 -27.72 1.82
N LEU A 45 -22.37 -27.74 3.01
CA LEU A 45 -21.89 -26.55 3.71
C LEU A 45 -20.38 -26.39 3.47
N TYR A 46 -19.99 -25.35 2.74
CA TYR A 46 -18.59 -25.09 2.42
C TYR A 46 -18.02 -23.97 3.31
N PRO A 47 -16.82 -24.15 3.89
CA PRO A 47 -16.11 -23.05 4.53
C PRO A 47 -15.71 -22.02 3.47
N THR A 48 -15.91 -20.74 3.77
CA THR A 48 -15.45 -19.65 2.92
C THR A 48 -14.72 -18.60 3.75
N LYS A 49 -13.80 -17.89 3.11
CA LYS A 49 -13.07 -16.75 3.70
C LYS A 49 -13.65 -15.47 3.15
N GLN A 50 -14.01 -14.56 4.05
CA GLN A 50 -14.43 -13.20 3.73
C GLN A 50 -13.30 -12.23 4.09
N PHE A 51 -12.94 -11.37 3.15
CA PHE A 51 -11.89 -10.36 3.34
C PHE A 51 -12.54 -9.01 3.65
N SER A 52 -12.10 -8.37 4.74
CA SER A 52 -12.47 -7.00 5.08
C SER A 52 -11.47 -6.03 4.44
N PHE A 53 -11.90 -5.37 3.37
CA PHE A 53 -11.12 -4.32 2.69
C PHE A 53 -11.21 -2.94 3.38
N LYS A 54 -11.86 -2.86 4.56
CA LYS A 54 -11.94 -1.62 5.35
C LYS A 54 -10.56 -1.29 5.93
N ARG A 55 -10.02 -0.14 5.53
CA ARG A 55 -8.77 0.46 6.03
C ARG A 55 -9.02 1.32 7.28
N PRO A 56 -8.00 1.60 8.12
CA PRO A 56 -6.64 1.06 8.04
C PRO A 56 -6.60 -0.44 8.38
N PHE A 57 -5.75 -1.17 7.67
CA PHE A 57 -5.30 -2.49 8.09
C PHE A 57 -4.30 -2.32 9.23
N ALA A 58 -4.62 -2.87 10.38
CA ALA A 58 -3.83 -2.71 11.59
C ALA A 58 -3.16 -4.03 11.97
N THR A 59 -1.86 -3.97 12.21
CA THR A 59 -1.11 -4.97 12.97
C THR A 59 -0.22 -4.22 13.97
N THR A 60 0.09 -4.86 15.09
CA THR A 60 0.93 -4.27 16.15
C THR A 60 2.41 -4.22 15.80
N ASP A 61 2.82 -4.97 14.78
CA ASP A 61 4.23 -5.26 14.50
C ASP A 61 4.75 -4.45 13.31
N ALA A 62 4.86 -3.13 13.51
CA ALA A 62 5.39 -2.21 12.51
C ALA A 62 6.64 -1.49 13.01
N THR A 63 7.64 -1.35 12.14
CA THR A 63 8.84 -0.55 12.40
C THR A 63 8.75 0.77 11.66
N ARG A 64 8.95 1.90 12.36
CA ARG A 64 9.00 3.21 11.73
C ARG A 64 10.24 3.33 10.84
N VAL A 65 10.06 3.71 9.58
CA VAL A 65 11.11 3.90 8.58
C VAL A 65 10.92 5.22 7.83
N THR A 66 11.94 5.64 7.09
CA THR A 66 11.89 6.82 6.20
C THR A 66 11.73 6.37 4.75
N PRO A 67 11.34 7.27 3.82
CA PRO A 67 11.25 6.94 2.40
C PRO A 67 12.55 6.39 1.80
N ALA A 68 13.72 6.77 2.33
CA ALA A 68 15.02 6.24 1.91
C ALA A 68 15.14 4.71 2.06
N GLN A 69 14.35 4.11 2.95
CA GLN A 69 14.32 2.65 3.11
C GLN A 69 13.74 1.94 1.88
N LEU A 70 12.82 2.57 1.15
CA LEU A 70 12.24 1.99 -0.08
C LEU A 70 13.30 1.76 -1.15
N THR A 71 14.10 2.79 -1.45
CA THR A 71 15.15 2.71 -2.48
C THR A 71 16.35 1.87 -2.04
N ALA A 72 16.60 1.76 -0.73
CA ALA A 72 17.62 0.86 -0.19
C ALA A 72 17.25 -0.62 -0.37
N LEU A 73 15.98 -0.98 -0.14
CA LEU A 73 15.49 -2.36 -0.28
C LEU A 73 15.19 -2.72 -1.74
N PHE A 74 14.64 -1.77 -2.50
CA PHE A 74 14.09 -1.98 -3.83
C PHE A 74 14.68 -0.98 -4.83
N PRO A 75 15.99 -1.02 -5.13
CA PRO A 75 16.66 0.06 -5.86
C PRO A 75 16.16 0.28 -7.30
N SER A 76 15.58 -0.76 -7.91
CA SER A 76 15.15 -0.73 -9.32
C SER A 76 13.80 -1.41 -9.56
N GLU A 77 13.06 -1.72 -8.49
CA GLU A 77 11.80 -2.45 -8.62
C GLU A 77 10.60 -1.50 -8.71
N GLU A 78 9.56 -1.97 -9.39
CA GLU A 78 8.24 -1.39 -9.29
C GLU A 78 7.50 -2.01 -8.11
N LEU A 79 6.95 -1.15 -7.27
CA LEU A 79 6.17 -1.53 -6.10
C LEU A 79 4.69 -1.32 -6.38
N TYR A 80 3.88 -2.11 -5.70
CA TYR A 80 2.44 -1.91 -5.68
C TYR A 80 2.07 -0.84 -4.67
N VAL A 81 1.07 -0.05 -5.02
CA VAL A 81 0.47 0.93 -4.11
C VAL A 81 -1.02 0.71 -4.04
N LEU A 82 -1.54 0.58 -2.84
CA LEU A 82 -2.97 0.58 -2.53
C LEU A 82 -3.31 1.91 -1.85
N PRO A 83 -3.84 2.90 -2.59
CA PRO A 83 -4.23 4.19 -2.04
C PRO A 83 -5.34 4.07 -0.99
N HIS A 84 -5.35 4.98 -0.03
CA HIS A 84 -6.44 5.04 0.95
C HIS A 84 -7.75 5.49 0.28
N HIS A 85 -7.66 6.49 -0.59
CA HIS A 85 -8.80 7.04 -1.31
C HIS A 85 -9.03 6.31 -2.64
N PRO A 86 -10.30 6.15 -3.08
CA PRO A 86 -10.60 5.59 -4.38
C PRO A 86 -9.98 6.40 -5.51
N VAL A 87 -9.30 5.73 -6.44
CA VAL A 87 -8.77 6.39 -7.63
C VAL A 87 -9.80 6.24 -8.75
N ALA A 88 -10.18 7.36 -9.38
CA ALA A 88 -11.24 7.40 -10.38
C ALA A 88 -12.57 6.77 -9.92
N GLY A 89 -12.86 6.84 -8.62
CA GLY A 89 -14.08 6.27 -8.01
C GLY A 89 -14.07 4.75 -7.85
N VAL A 90 -12.96 4.06 -8.17
CA VAL A 90 -12.84 2.61 -8.02
C VAL A 90 -12.12 2.28 -6.71
N GLU A 91 -12.85 1.64 -5.80
CA GLU A 91 -12.29 1.16 -4.53
C GLU A 91 -11.24 0.07 -4.76
N ASN A 92 -10.24 0.03 -3.87
CA ASN A 92 -9.20 -1.01 -3.86
C ASN A 92 -8.35 -1.11 -5.13
N THR A 93 -8.34 -0.05 -5.95
CA THR A 93 -7.46 0.04 -7.11
C THR A 93 -6.01 -0.01 -6.65
N VAL A 94 -5.25 -0.99 -7.15
CA VAL A 94 -3.81 -1.09 -6.94
C VAL A 94 -3.09 -0.45 -8.11
N LEU A 95 -2.13 0.40 -7.79
CA LEU A 95 -1.25 1.09 -8.72
C LEU A 95 0.14 0.44 -8.71
N ARG A 96 0.95 0.73 -9.72
CA ARG A 96 2.36 0.39 -9.80
C ARG A 96 3.18 1.66 -10.01
N ALA A 97 4.24 1.81 -9.24
CA ALA A 97 5.17 2.92 -9.34
C ALA A 97 6.59 2.44 -9.01
N SER A 98 7.61 3.07 -9.61
CA SER A 98 9.00 2.76 -9.26
C SER A 98 9.32 3.23 -7.85
N SER A 99 10.22 2.53 -7.16
CA SER A 99 10.72 2.96 -5.84
C SER A 99 11.31 4.37 -5.85
N SER A 100 11.97 4.79 -6.93
CA SER A 100 12.50 6.14 -7.10
C SER A 100 11.40 7.21 -7.12
N MET A 101 10.32 6.96 -7.86
CA MET A 101 9.19 7.88 -7.96
C MET A 101 8.46 8.00 -6.61
N LEU A 102 8.33 6.88 -5.90
CA LEU A 102 7.77 6.86 -4.54
C LEU A 102 8.67 7.60 -3.56
N PHE A 103 9.99 7.41 -3.64
CA PHE A 103 10.95 8.14 -2.82
C PHE A 103 10.84 9.66 -3.02
N ASP A 104 10.81 10.12 -4.27
CA ASP A 104 10.70 11.55 -4.57
C ASP A 104 9.40 12.14 -4.01
N ALA A 105 8.27 11.44 -4.19
CA ALA A 105 6.97 11.91 -3.73
C ALA A 105 6.79 11.88 -2.21
N LEU A 106 7.47 10.98 -1.52
CA LEU A 106 7.36 10.80 -0.07
C LEU A 106 8.45 11.58 0.70
N SER A 107 9.57 11.91 0.05
CA SER A 107 10.68 12.62 0.70
C SER A 107 10.41 14.10 0.89
N ASP A 108 9.61 14.70 -0.01
CA ASP A 108 9.15 16.08 0.07
C ASP A 108 7.68 16.16 -0.36
N LEU A 109 6.78 16.16 0.62
CA LEU A 109 5.34 16.23 0.43
C LEU A 109 4.88 17.60 -0.08
N ASP A 110 5.70 18.64 0.08
CA ASP A 110 5.41 20.00 -0.36
C ASP A 110 5.86 20.24 -1.82
N ASN A 111 6.56 19.27 -2.43
CA ASN A 111 7.10 19.41 -3.77
C ASN A 111 5.96 19.45 -4.82
N PRO A 112 5.80 20.57 -5.55
CA PRO A 112 4.71 20.74 -6.51
C PRO A 112 4.81 19.77 -7.70
N ASN A 113 6.02 19.26 -8.01
CA ASN A 113 6.22 18.32 -9.11
C ASN A 113 5.72 16.90 -8.76
N SER A 114 5.60 16.58 -7.47
CA SER A 114 5.09 15.30 -6.98
C SER A 114 3.77 15.41 -6.22
N ALA A 115 3.22 16.61 -6.04
CA ALA A 115 2.02 16.87 -5.22
C ALA A 115 0.82 15.95 -5.55
N ALA A 116 0.59 15.67 -6.84
CA ALA A 116 -0.48 14.75 -7.25
C ALA A 116 -0.22 13.33 -6.73
N LEU A 117 1.03 12.86 -6.80
CA LEU A 117 1.41 11.54 -6.32
C LEU A 117 1.41 11.50 -4.78
N SER A 118 1.97 12.51 -4.12
CA SER A 118 1.98 12.65 -2.65
C SER A 118 0.55 12.59 -2.09
N THR A 119 -0.42 13.24 -2.74
CA THR A 119 -1.86 13.15 -2.38
C THR A 119 -2.41 11.72 -2.51
N ILE A 120 -2.04 10.97 -3.55
CA ILE A 120 -2.47 9.57 -3.71
C ILE A 120 -1.81 8.67 -2.66
N MET A 121 -0.57 8.99 -2.25
CA MET A 121 0.18 8.22 -1.27
C MET A 121 -0.27 8.47 0.17
N GLU A 122 -1.10 9.49 0.44
CA GLU A 122 -1.62 9.75 1.77
C GLU A 122 -2.38 8.53 2.30
N TRP A 123 -1.90 8.01 3.44
CA TRP A 123 -2.42 6.80 4.09
C TRP A 123 -2.41 5.52 3.25
N ALA A 124 -1.65 5.51 2.15
CA ALA A 124 -1.55 4.36 1.25
C ALA A 124 -0.74 3.20 1.86
N TYR A 125 -0.96 2.01 1.33
CA TYR A 125 -0.08 0.86 1.55
C TYR A 125 0.81 0.65 0.33
N ILE A 126 2.12 0.50 0.54
CA ILE A 126 3.11 0.21 -0.50
C ILE A 126 3.65 -1.19 -0.23
N PHE A 127 3.80 -2.05 -1.22
CA PHE A 127 4.29 -3.41 -1.03
C PHE A 127 5.02 -3.92 -2.27
N ASP A 128 5.98 -4.82 -2.07
CA ASP A 128 6.73 -5.46 -3.14
C ASP A 128 5.93 -6.57 -3.82
N GLN A 129 6.40 -7.00 -4.99
CA GLN A 129 5.70 -7.99 -5.81
C GLN A 129 5.67 -9.38 -5.17
N ASP A 130 6.65 -9.68 -4.32
CA ASP A 130 6.78 -10.96 -3.62
C ASP A 130 6.13 -10.96 -2.24
N PHE A 131 5.50 -9.85 -1.84
CA PHE A 131 4.86 -9.67 -0.54
C PHE A 131 5.80 -9.98 0.64
N THR A 132 7.04 -9.54 0.53
CA THR A 132 8.06 -9.68 1.59
C THR A 132 8.05 -8.50 2.55
N HIS A 133 7.62 -7.32 2.10
CA HIS A 133 7.53 -6.09 2.87
C HIS A 133 6.24 -5.34 2.52
N CYS A 134 5.61 -4.77 3.53
CA CYS A 134 4.53 -3.81 3.35
C CYS A 134 4.83 -2.56 4.15
N PHE A 135 4.57 -1.40 3.57
CA PHE A 135 4.72 -0.11 4.20
C PHE A 135 3.36 0.57 4.26
N TRP A 136 3.02 1.16 5.40
CA TRP A 136 1.93 2.12 5.48
C TRP A 136 2.51 3.53 5.57
N VAL A 137 1.99 4.42 4.75
CA VAL A 137 2.37 5.83 4.72
C VAL A 137 1.51 6.59 5.70
N SER A 138 2.14 7.40 6.54
CA SER A 138 1.52 8.40 7.40
C SER A 138 2.07 9.77 6.99
N ASP A 139 1.24 10.79 7.09
CA ASP A 139 1.66 12.17 7.00
C ASP A 139 2.63 12.54 8.14
N SER A 140 3.51 13.51 7.89
CA SER A 140 4.30 14.14 8.95
C SER A 140 3.73 15.51 9.28
N THR A 141 3.46 15.73 10.55
CA THR A 141 3.07 17.04 11.09
C THR A 141 4.28 17.91 11.45
N MET A 142 5.51 17.39 11.31
CA MET A 142 6.74 18.10 11.66
C MET A 142 7.65 18.29 10.44
N PRO A 143 8.01 19.54 10.10
CA PRO A 143 8.94 19.80 9.02
C PRO A 143 10.37 19.41 9.40
N ILE A 144 11.14 18.98 8.41
CA ILE A 144 12.56 18.70 8.50
C ILE A 144 13.32 19.85 7.82
N GLN A 145 14.35 20.36 8.49
CA GLN A 145 15.19 21.41 7.94
C GLN A 145 16.22 20.81 6.96
N THR A 146 16.23 21.31 5.73
CA THR A 146 17.18 20.95 4.67
C THR A 146 17.95 22.19 4.20
N PRO A 147 19.05 22.03 3.43
CA PRO A 147 19.79 23.17 2.88
C PRO A 147 18.94 24.11 2.01
N THR A 148 17.84 23.60 1.43
CA THR A 148 16.94 24.35 0.54
C THR A 148 15.69 24.90 1.25
N GLY A 149 15.50 24.60 2.54
CA GLY A 149 14.34 25.04 3.33
C GLY A 149 13.76 23.93 4.19
N ASN A 150 12.60 24.20 4.77
CA ASN A 150 11.83 23.21 5.52
C ASN A 150 10.95 22.40 4.57
N ILE A 151 10.96 21.08 4.72
CA ILE A 151 10.09 20.17 3.95
C ILE A 151 9.33 19.24 4.89
N HIS A 152 8.13 18.81 4.49
CA HIS A 152 7.44 17.71 5.16
C HIS A 152 7.79 16.38 4.47
N GLN A 153 8.43 15.46 5.20
CA GLN A 153 8.71 14.11 4.71
C GLN A 153 7.67 13.13 5.28
N ALA A 154 7.18 12.19 4.49
CA ALA A 154 6.27 11.16 4.97
C ALA A 154 6.91 10.29 6.08
N ILE A 155 6.09 9.90 7.05
CA ILE A 155 6.46 8.88 8.04
C ILE A 155 5.96 7.54 7.50
N MET A 156 6.80 6.51 7.48
CA MET A 156 6.39 5.19 7.01
C MET A 156 6.50 4.15 8.11
N PHE A 157 5.63 3.14 8.06
CA PHE A 157 5.63 2.00 8.97
C PHE A 157 5.77 0.72 8.16
N MET A 158 6.90 0.05 8.31
CA MET A 158 7.22 -1.20 7.63
C MET A 158 6.72 -2.39 8.47
N TYR A 159 5.90 -3.22 7.87
CA TYR A 159 5.34 -4.45 8.43
C TYR A 159 6.11 -5.66 7.91
N SER A 160 6.33 -6.62 8.82
CA SER A 160 6.80 -7.95 8.45
C SER A 160 5.61 -8.84 8.07
N PRO A 161 5.77 -9.79 7.15
CA PRO A 161 4.73 -10.76 6.84
C PRO A 161 4.46 -11.61 8.09
N CYS A 162 3.19 -11.87 8.36
CA CYS A 162 2.81 -12.80 9.41
C CYS A 162 3.37 -14.18 9.08
N GLN A 163 3.97 -14.85 10.08
CA GLN A 163 4.31 -16.26 9.95
C GLN A 163 3.00 -17.04 9.75
N ILE A 164 2.67 -17.36 8.50
CA ILE A 164 1.57 -18.26 8.22
C ILE A 164 2.05 -19.64 8.67
N HIS A 165 1.62 -20.07 9.85
CA HIS A 165 1.71 -21.48 10.19
C HIS A 165 0.88 -22.24 9.16
N SER A 166 1.57 -22.87 8.21
CA SER A 166 1.02 -23.90 7.35
C SER A 166 0.61 -25.06 8.25
N SER A 167 -0.57 -25.00 8.85
CA SER A 167 -1.22 -26.18 9.39
C SER A 167 -1.63 -27.04 8.19
N HIS A 168 -0.72 -27.94 7.80
CA HIS A 168 -0.97 -29.09 6.95
C HIS A 168 -2.04 -30.00 7.55
#